data_AF-A0A0C4EI24-F1
#
_entry.id   AF-A0A0C4EI24-F1
#
_cell.length_a   1.000
_cell.length_b   1.000
_cell.length_c   1.000
_cell.angle_alpha   90.00
_cell.angle_beta   90.00
_cell.angle_gamma   90.00
#
_symmetry.space_group_name_H-M   'P 1'
#
loop_
_entity.id
_entity.type
_entity.pdbx_description
1 polymer ?
#
loop_
_entity_poly.entity_id
_entity_poly.type
_entity_poly.pdbx_seq_one_letter_code
_entity_poly.pdbx_strand_id
1 'polypeptide(L)'
;MFHGTWGYLHVPDKQLIDEFDPDDFSLKRYQTAIKDSADMKVQPAWFLPDKDASLHFREVLKSQITKVLLGCIATPSDKKQKLRTVPPPINPIAVKKPDISMFKLMIASDNSTEGVGEVLEGFLRQMNLTSEEFYS
;
A
#
# COMPACT_ATOMS: atom_id res chain seq x y z
N MET A 1 2.88 -2.00 23.71
CA MET A 1 2.42 -1.49 22.39
C MET A 1 1.06 -2.11 22.15
N PHE A 2 0.03 -1.31 21.86
CA PHE A 2 -1.32 -1.83 21.66
C PHE A 2 -1.40 -2.59 20.34
N HIS A 3 -1.93 -3.82 20.36
CA HIS A 3 -1.96 -4.68 19.17
C HIS A 3 -3.34 -4.73 18.48
N GLY A 4 -4.37 -4.12 19.07
CA GLY A 4 -5.75 -4.16 18.55
C GLY A 4 -6.47 -5.47 18.84
N THR A 5 -7.78 -5.51 18.57
CA THR A 5 -8.63 -6.72 18.74
C THR A 5 -8.44 -7.73 17.60
N TRP A 6 -8.11 -7.22 16.41
CA TRP A 6 -7.88 -8.00 15.20
C TRP A 6 -6.58 -7.55 14.54
N GLY A 7 -5.86 -8.52 13.99
CA GLY A 7 -4.70 -8.31 13.14
C GLY A 7 -4.87 -9.02 11.82
N TYR A 8 -4.01 -8.72 10.86
CA TYR A 8 -3.93 -9.47 9.62
C TYR A 8 -2.47 -9.73 9.25
N LEU A 9 -2.22 -10.89 8.65
CA LEU A 9 -1.00 -11.17 7.92
C LEU A 9 -1.35 -11.13 6.45
N HIS A 10 -0.72 -10.22 5.73
CA HIS A 10 -0.74 -10.21 4.28
C HIS A 10 0.56 -10.85 3.81
N VAL A 11 0.46 -12.01 3.14
CA VAL A 11 1.60 -12.67 2.52
C VAL A 11 1.71 -12.16 1.08
N PRO A 12 2.80 -11.47 0.71
CA PRO A 12 3.01 -11.03 -0.67
C PRO A 12 3.02 -12.23 -1.62
N ASP A 13 2.58 -12.02 -2.85
CA ASP A 13 2.59 -13.07 -3.85
C ASP A 13 4.01 -13.61 -4.09
N LYS A 14 4.18 -14.92 -3.96
CA LYS A 14 5.49 -15.54 -4.07
C LYS A 14 6.16 -15.31 -5.42
N GLN A 15 5.40 -15.32 -6.52
CA GLN A 15 5.99 -15.08 -7.84
C GLN A 15 6.59 -13.67 -7.93
N LEU A 16 5.94 -12.67 -7.35
CA LEU A 16 6.50 -11.32 -7.26
C LEU A 16 7.75 -11.27 -6.37
N ILE A 17 7.75 -11.94 -5.21
CA ILE A 17 8.90 -11.94 -4.30
C ILE A 17 10.10 -12.65 -4.92
N ASP A 18 9.88 -13.74 -5.64
CA ASP A 18 10.92 -14.53 -6.31
C ASP A 18 11.61 -13.74 -7.46
N GLU A 19 11.09 -12.58 -7.88
CA GLU A 19 11.73 -11.66 -8.84
C GLU A 19 12.89 -10.84 -8.24
N PHE A 20 13.03 -10.83 -6.91
CA PHE A 20 14.02 -10.02 -6.18
C PHE A 20 15.02 -10.88 -5.41
N ASP A 21 16.15 -10.29 -5.04
CA ASP A 21 17.14 -10.95 -4.19
C ASP A 21 16.58 -11.10 -2.75
N PRO A 22 16.53 -12.31 -2.18
CA PRO A 22 16.12 -12.51 -0.78
C PRO A 22 16.91 -11.67 0.23
N ASP A 23 18.18 -11.36 -0.05
CA ASP A 23 19.02 -10.56 0.83
C ASP A 23 18.55 -9.10 0.92
N ASP A 24 17.83 -8.59 -0.09
CA ASP A 24 17.22 -7.25 -0.05
C ASP A 24 16.11 -7.14 1.01
N PHE A 25 15.49 -8.27 1.38
CA PHE A 25 14.46 -8.34 2.43
C PHE A 25 15.03 -8.75 3.80
N SER A 26 16.35 -8.88 3.93
CA SER A 26 16.96 -9.31 5.18
C SER A 26 16.86 -8.25 6.28
N LEU A 27 16.78 -8.70 7.54
CA LEU A 27 16.79 -7.81 8.70
C LEU A 27 18.06 -6.94 8.73
N LYS A 28 19.19 -7.50 8.30
CA LYS A 28 20.46 -6.77 8.20
C LYS A 28 20.35 -5.62 7.21
N ARG A 29 19.83 -5.87 6.00
CA ARG A 29 19.61 -4.84 4.98
C ARG A 29 18.69 -3.73 5.50
N TYR A 30 17.60 -4.10 6.16
CA TYR A 30 16.68 -3.16 6.79
C TYR A 30 17.39 -2.28 7.85
N GLN A 31 18.11 -2.89 8.79
CA GLN A 31 18.82 -2.16 9.85
C GLN A 31 19.88 -1.20 9.28
N THR A 32 20.61 -1.63 8.25
CA THR A 32 21.57 -0.77 7.55
C THR A 32 20.85 0.39 6.88
N ALA A 33 19.79 0.14 6.11
CA ALA A 33 19.04 1.21 5.44
C ALA A 33 18.48 2.25 6.42
N ILE A 34 17.96 1.81 7.58
CA ILE A 34 17.48 2.72 8.63
C ILE A 34 18.61 3.58 9.19
N LYS A 35 19.78 2.99 9.47
CA LYS A 35 20.96 3.75 9.93
C LYS A 35 21.41 4.77 8.89
N ASP A 36 21.55 4.34 7.64
CA ASP A 36 21.97 5.20 6.54
C ASP A 36 20.96 6.35 6.30
N SER A 37 19.67 6.08 6.52
CA SER A 37 18.61 7.09 6.36
C SER A 37 18.70 8.24 7.38
N ALA A 38 19.27 8.00 8.56
CA ALA A 38 19.36 9.01 9.62
C ALA A 38 20.24 10.20 9.21
N ASP A 39 21.30 9.94 8.45
CA ASP A 39 22.25 10.95 7.96
C ASP A 39 22.03 11.32 6.48
N MET A 40 21.01 10.75 5.84
CA MET A 40 20.76 10.94 4.41
C MET A 40 20.29 12.37 4.11
N LYS A 41 21.09 13.11 3.33
CA LYS A 41 20.73 14.46 2.86
C LYS A 41 19.72 14.38 1.70
N VAL A 42 18.44 14.46 2.02
CA VAL A 42 17.36 14.49 1.05
C VAL A 42 17.55 15.63 0.04
N GLN A 43 17.52 15.30 -1.25
CA GLN A 43 17.59 16.28 -2.34
C GLN A 43 16.21 16.48 -2.96
N PRO A 44 15.76 17.73 -3.20
CA PRO A 44 14.49 17.99 -3.89
C PRO A 44 14.38 17.29 -5.25
N ALA A 45 15.51 17.13 -5.95
CA ALA A 45 15.56 16.45 -7.25
C ALA A 45 15.08 15.00 -7.22
N TRP A 46 15.13 14.31 -6.07
CA TRP A 46 14.64 12.93 -5.94
C TRP A 46 13.13 12.81 -6.06
N PHE A 47 12.40 13.91 -5.89
CA PHE A 47 10.94 13.96 -6.05
C PHE A 47 10.52 14.46 -7.44
N LEU A 48 11.47 14.83 -8.29
CA LEU A 48 11.19 15.24 -9.66
C LEU A 48 11.16 14.00 -10.56
N PRO A 49 10.21 13.94 -11.51
CA PRO A 49 10.19 12.84 -12.47
C PRO A 49 11.45 12.91 -13.33
N ASP A 50 12.05 11.75 -13.56
CA ASP A 50 13.06 11.65 -14.59
C ASP A 50 12.45 11.80 -16.00
N LYS A 51 13.30 11.73 -17.02
CA LYS A 51 12.89 11.87 -18.40
C LYS A 51 11.87 10.81 -18.82
N ASP A 52 12.07 9.56 -18.41
CA ASP A 52 11.24 8.44 -18.85
C ASP A 52 9.89 8.47 -18.14
N ALA A 53 9.87 8.79 -16.85
CA ALA A 53 8.65 9.05 -16.08
C ALA A 53 7.85 10.22 -16.68
N SER A 54 8.52 11.30 -17.08
CA SER A 54 7.87 12.45 -17.73
C SER A 54 7.28 12.09 -19.10
N LEU A 55 8.01 11.32 -19.90
CA LEU A 55 7.54 10.83 -21.19
C LEU A 55 6.33 9.89 -21.03
N HIS A 56 6.41 8.97 -20.07
CA HIS A 56 5.31 8.06 -19.74
C HIS A 56 4.06 8.86 -19.33
N PHE A 57 4.20 9.79 -18.40
CA PHE A 57 3.11 10.64 -17.93
C PHE A 57 2.46 11.44 -19.07
N ARG A 58 3.27 11.97 -19.99
CA ARG A 58 2.76 12.65 -21.20
C ARG A 58 1.88 11.71 -22.05
N GLU A 59 2.29 10.47 -22.24
CA GLU A 59 1.52 9.50 -23.02
C GLU A 59 0.24 9.05 -22.29
N VAL A 60 0.27 8.97 -20.95
CA VAL A 60 -0.94 8.78 -20.12
C VAL A 60 -1.93 9.90 -20.38
N LEU A 61 -1.51 11.16 -20.22
CA LEU A 61 -2.39 12.33 -20.43
C LEU A 61 -3.00 12.35 -21.83
N LYS A 62 -2.18 12.16 -22.87
CA LYS A 62 -2.66 12.12 -24.26
C LYS A 62 -3.70 11.04 -24.47
N SER A 63 -3.50 9.85 -23.91
CA SER A 63 -4.43 8.74 -24.08
C SER A 63 -5.78 8.99 -23.41
N GLN A 64 -5.77 9.61 -22.22
CA GLN A 64 -6.98 9.96 -21.48
C GLN A 64 -7.77 11.06 -22.18
N ILE A 65 -7.09 12.13 -22.63
CA ILE A 65 -7.71 13.20 -23.42
C ILE A 65 -8.32 12.63 -24.70
N THR A 66 -7.56 11.78 -25.40
CA THR A 66 -8.02 11.13 -26.64
C THR A 66 -9.26 10.28 -26.39
N LYS A 67 -9.30 9.51 -25.29
CA LYS A 67 -10.48 8.71 -24.91
C LYS A 67 -11.72 9.58 -24.75
N VAL A 68 -11.62 10.72 -24.06
CA VAL A 68 -12.74 11.65 -23.86
C VAL A 68 -13.16 12.31 -25.16
N LEU A 69 -12.20 12.78 -25.97
CA LEU A 69 -12.49 13.40 -27.26
C LEU A 69 -13.29 12.46 -28.16
N LEU A 70 -12.84 11.21 -28.31
CA LEU A 70 -13.49 10.22 -29.17
C LEU A 70 -14.81 9.70 -28.63
N GLY A 71 -14.98 9.66 -27.30
CA GLY A 71 -16.20 9.17 -26.67
C GLY A 71 -17.32 10.21 -26.63
N CYS A 72 -16.99 11.51 -26.57
CA CYS A 72 -17.97 12.54 -26.23
C CYS A 72 -18.01 13.74 -27.17
N ILE A 73 -16.92 14.08 -27.87
CA ILE A 73 -16.76 15.40 -28.49
C ILE A 73 -16.61 15.32 -30.01
N ALA A 74 -15.78 14.42 -30.51
CA ALA A 74 -15.31 14.45 -31.89
C ALA A 74 -15.14 13.06 -32.49
N THR A 75 -15.35 12.97 -33.81
CA THR A 75 -15.01 11.79 -34.60
C THR A 75 -13.76 12.09 -35.44
N PRO A 76 -12.77 11.17 -35.53
CA PRO A 76 -11.57 11.40 -36.33
C PRO A 76 -11.91 11.54 -37.81
N SER A 77 -11.41 12.59 -38.45
CA SER A 77 -11.48 12.74 -39.91
C SER A 77 -10.62 11.70 -40.63
N ASP A 78 -9.46 11.35 -40.05
CA ASP A 78 -8.59 10.26 -40.52
C ASP A 78 -8.64 9.06 -39.58
N LYS A 79 -9.09 7.92 -40.10
CA LYS A 79 -9.18 6.64 -39.37
C LYS A 79 -7.97 5.73 -39.57
N LYS A 80 -7.01 6.12 -40.41
CA LYS A 80 -5.79 5.33 -40.68
C LYS A 80 -4.80 5.38 -39.52
N GLN A 81 -4.80 6.49 -38.76
CA GLN A 81 -3.92 6.63 -37.61
C GLN A 81 -4.58 6.09 -36.34
N LYS A 82 -3.94 5.11 -35.71
CA LYS A 82 -4.44 4.51 -34.47
C LYS A 82 -4.21 5.47 -33.30
N LEU A 83 -5.27 6.15 -32.88
CA LEU A 83 -5.25 7.02 -31.69
C LEU A 83 -5.27 6.15 -30.42
N ARG A 84 -4.30 6.39 -29.51
CA ARG A 84 -4.23 5.66 -28.23
C ARG A 84 -5.31 6.20 -27.29
N THR A 85 -6.21 5.33 -26.85
CA THR A 85 -7.27 5.65 -25.86
C THR A 85 -7.04 4.99 -24.50
N VAL A 86 -6.00 4.14 -24.42
CA VAL A 86 -5.64 3.40 -23.22
C VAL A 86 -4.26 3.90 -22.77
N PRO A 87 -4.11 4.31 -21.49
CA PRO A 87 -2.82 4.70 -20.94
C PRO A 87 -1.79 3.57 -21.05
N PRO A 88 -0.50 3.89 -21.27
CA PRO A 88 0.55 2.91 -21.13
C PRO A 88 0.59 2.38 -19.69
N PRO A 89 0.78 1.06 -19.47
CA PRO A 89 0.86 0.49 -18.12
C PRO A 89 2.09 1.02 -17.37
N ILE A 90 2.01 1.05 -16.03
CA ILE A 90 3.14 1.36 -15.14
C ILE A 90 3.42 0.11 -14.32
N ASN A 91 4.63 -0.43 -14.47
CA ASN A 91 5.14 -1.61 -13.75
C ASN A 91 4.05 -2.65 -13.41
N PRO A 92 3.40 -3.25 -14.42
CA PRO A 92 2.25 -4.11 -14.19
C PRO A 92 2.67 -5.38 -13.46
N ILE A 93 2.11 -5.59 -12.27
CA ILE A 93 2.20 -6.86 -11.54
C ILE A 93 1.02 -7.76 -11.90
N ALA A 94 1.19 -9.07 -11.74
CA ALA A 94 0.11 -10.02 -11.97
C ALA A 94 -1.06 -9.76 -11.01
N VAL A 95 -2.27 -9.62 -11.53
CA VAL A 95 -3.47 -9.47 -10.70
C VAL A 95 -3.77 -10.82 -10.06
N LYS A 96 -3.60 -10.90 -8.74
CA LYS A 96 -3.87 -12.09 -7.94
C LYS A 96 -4.73 -11.75 -6.74
N LYS A 97 -5.52 -12.73 -6.30
CA LYS A 97 -6.24 -12.62 -5.03
C LYS A 97 -5.21 -12.52 -3.91
N PRO A 98 -5.28 -11.50 -3.04
CA PRO A 98 -4.32 -11.36 -1.95
C PRO A 98 -4.50 -12.50 -0.94
N ASP A 99 -3.38 -13.00 -0.44
CA ASP A 99 -3.36 -13.99 0.65
C ASP A 99 -3.34 -13.24 1.98
N ILE A 100 -4.53 -13.12 2.58
CA ILE A 100 -4.74 -12.40 3.83
C ILE A 100 -5.32 -13.38 4.85
N SER A 101 -4.59 -13.58 5.93
CA SER A 101 -5.05 -14.32 7.10
C SER A 101 -5.42 -13.34 8.21
N MET A 102 -6.66 -13.41 8.68
CA MET A 102 -7.14 -12.60 9.80
C MET A 102 -6.86 -13.31 11.13
N PHE A 103 -6.35 -12.58 12.11
CA PHE A 103 -6.06 -13.09 13.44
C PHE A 103 -6.92 -12.37 14.47
N LYS A 104 -7.59 -13.15 15.32
CA LYS A 104 -8.21 -12.63 16.53
C LYS A 104 -7.11 -12.44 17.58
N LEU A 105 -6.77 -11.19 17.88
CA LEU A 105 -5.69 -10.84 18.81
C LEU A 105 -6.17 -10.68 20.25
N MET A 106 -7.49 -10.63 20.46
CA MET A 106 -8.12 -10.62 21.77
C MET A 106 -9.30 -11.59 21.80
N ILE A 107 -9.38 -12.43 22.83
CA ILE A 107 -10.57 -13.25 23.10
C ILE A 107 -11.60 -12.31 23.74
N ALA A 108 -12.35 -11.60 22.91
CA ALA A 108 -13.62 -11.03 23.34
C ALA A 108 -14.70 -12.08 23.08
N SER A 109 -15.51 -12.38 24.10
CA SER A 109 -16.84 -12.94 23.92
C SER A 109 -17.58 -12.08 22.88
N ASP A 110 -18.53 -12.67 22.19
CA ASP A 110 -19.51 -12.00 21.32
C ASP A 110 -19.78 -10.50 21.63
N ASN A 111 -20.28 -9.73 20.65
CA ASN A 111 -20.61 -8.29 20.78
C ASN A 111 -21.67 -7.94 21.86
N SER A 112 -21.88 -8.81 22.84
CA SER A 112 -22.53 -8.59 24.11
C SER A 112 -21.82 -7.51 24.94
N THR A 113 -22.56 -6.96 25.89
CA THR A 113 -22.05 -6.00 26.88
C THR A 113 -20.95 -6.60 27.77
N GLU A 114 -20.95 -7.92 27.97
CA GLU A 114 -19.91 -8.64 28.70
C GLU A 114 -18.61 -8.71 27.89
N GLY A 115 -18.70 -9.00 26.58
CA GLY A 115 -17.55 -8.98 25.66
C GLY A 115 -16.89 -7.60 25.55
N VAL A 116 -17.64 -6.49 25.73
CA VAL A 116 -17.05 -5.15 25.81
C VAL A 116 -16.19 -4.97 27.06
N GLY A 117 -16.59 -5.55 28.19
CA GLY A 117 -15.81 -5.56 29.43
C GLY A 117 -14.48 -6.30 29.26
N GLU A 118 -14.50 -7.48 28.64
CA GLU A 118 -13.29 -8.26 28.34
C GLU A 118 -12.33 -7.53 27.39
N VAL A 119 -12.86 -6.77 26.42
CA VAL A 119 -12.04 -5.93 25.55
C VAL A 119 -11.37 -4.81 26.35
N LEU A 120 -12.10 -4.16 27.26
CA LEU A 120 -11.56 -3.09 28.08
C LEU A 120 -10.49 -3.61 29.05
N GLU A 121 -10.70 -4.77 29.67
CA GLU A 121 -9.71 -5.43 30.52
C GLU A 121 -8.45 -5.83 29.74
N GLY A 122 -8.64 -6.41 28.55
CA GLY A 122 -7.53 -6.75 27.66
C GLY A 122 -6.75 -5.51 27.22
N PHE A 123 -7.43 -4.38 27.01
CA PHE A 123 -6.80 -3.09 26.72
C PHE A 123 -5.94 -2.59 27.88
N LEU A 124 -6.48 -2.56 29.10
CA LEU A 124 -5.73 -2.16 30.30
C LEU A 124 -4.49 -3.03 30.51
N ARG A 125 -4.63 -4.35 30.33
CA ARG A 125 -3.52 -5.30 30.42
C ARG A 125 -2.44 -5.06 29.35
N GLN A 126 -2.80 -4.72 28.12
CA GLN A 126 -1.85 -4.41 27.05
C GLN A 126 -1.10 -3.09 27.29
N MET A 127 -1.73 -2.14 27.97
CA MET A 127 -1.12 -0.85 28.30
C MET A 127 -0.39 -0.86 29.64
N ASN A 128 -0.47 -1.97 30.39
CA ASN A 128 0.05 -2.10 31.75
C ASN A 128 -0.49 -1.00 32.68
N LEU A 129 -1.78 -0.69 32.54
CA LEU A 129 -2.50 0.26 33.37
C LEU A 129 -3.47 -0.47 34.31
N THR A 130 -3.65 0.10 35.49
CA THR A 130 -4.76 -0.23 36.39
C THR A 130 -6.04 0.50 35.94
N SER A 131 -7.19 0.02 36.38
CA SER A 131 -8.46 0.69 36.08
C SER A 131 -8.49 2.13 36.61
N GLU A 132 -7.93 2.37 37.79
CA GLU A 132 -7.88 3.69 38.43
C GLU A 132 -7.04 4.70 37.62
N GLU A 133 -5.92 4.26 37.05
CA GLU A 133 -5.07 5.08 36.17
C GLU A 133 -5.73 5.40 34.84
N PHE A 134 -6.67 4.57 34.36
CA PHE A 134 -7.39 4.80 33.11
C PHE A 134 -8.53 5.82 33.24
N TYR A 135 -9.16 5.90 34.42
CA TYR A 135 -10.27 6.83 34.69
C TYR A 135 -9.83 8.15 35.34
N SER A 136 -8.53 8.35 35.57
CA SER A 136 -7.93 9.60 36.06
C SER A 136 -7.62 10.56 34.91
#